data_AF-A0A8S1TJV1-F1
#
_entry.id   AF-A0A8S1TJV1-F1
#
_cell.length_a   1.000
_cell.length_b   1.000
_cell.length_c   1.000
_cell.angle_alpha   90.00
_cell.angle_beta   90.00
_cell.angle_gamma   90.00
#
_symmetry.space_group_name_H-M   'P 1'
#
loop_
_entity.id
_entity.type
_entity.pdbx_description
1 polymer ?
#
loop_
_entity_poly.entity_id
_entity_poly.type
_entity_poly.pdbx_seq_one_letter_code
_entity_poly.pdbx_strand_id
1 'polypeptide(L)'
;MNFAKSQILVDFSENDYWTTLFNTSSPITFKVTSLKEEYCYVKIELFSKDPTFLLMADYKIRPNINLISQYKQGEKIDRISQLENRGTRFLKLKGKLGTIYITTTADNIYNQYQITITGNNEDQCDNECNYGGVCKSDGCFCQSSFIGNDCHQSAVELPSGSERDVDFLVDETIKFFSIDLSYLIGQKLKLEFETDCDDCLTIIIYKTKALLGPEDSLNSNYTYLFYITDGSSTIQTYVPQTLAASQQILYLAVSKQYSIYETPHLSIKCNYFSESNDDDDSTDYSNKLLYIIIPTVFGSILCFIIIGCLLRRKRTYTSQAAQVAQDPFSQQTRNGNAQDPFSQQNRMVAFHNPIQQQYPQQKFPVSQFLWQKDDNNNDDNDKCIICLMSLNHYNNQTIKIRCGHVFHRNCIVEWCQKQISSKKDHQSDCPYCRQPMNLNEIF
;
A
#
# COMPACT_ATOMS: atom_id res chain seq x y z
N MET A 1 26.78 -12.25 -27.91
CA MET A 1 25.92 -13.21 -28.62
C MET A 1 24.62 -12.50 -28.96
N ASN A 2 24.33 -12.28 -30.24
CA ASN A 2 23.02 -11.78 -30.67
C ASN A 2 22.01 -12.89 -30.40
N PHE A 3 21.28 -12.82 -29.28
CA PHE A 3 20.08 -13.61 -29.11
C PHE A 3 19.14 -13.22 -30.25
N ALA A 4 19.06 -14.07 -31.27
CA ALA A 4 18.13 -13.90 -32.37
C ALA A 4 16.75 -13.81 -31.73
N LYS A 5 16.17 -12.61 -31.76
CA LYS A 5 14.84 -12.32 -31.26
C LYS A 5 13.88 -13.32 -31.91
N SER A 6 13.36 -14.26 -31.14
CA SER A 6 12.39 -15.25 -31.62
C SER A 6 11.11 -14.51 -32.00
N GLN A 7 10.85 -14.47 -33.30
CA GLN A 7 9.61 -13.98 -33.86
C GLN A 7 8.91 -15.15 -34.54
N ILE A 8 7.65 -15.38 -34.17
CA ILE A 8 6.81 -16.46 -34.68
C ILE A 8 5.69 -15.83 -35.50
N LEU A 9 5.55 -16.24 -36.76
CA LEU A 9 4.46 -15.80 -37.62
C LEU A 9 3.23 -16.67 -37.33
N VAL A 10 2.10 -16.03 -37.05
CA VAL A 10 0.81 -16.70 -36.86
C VAL A 10 -0.15 -16.16 -37.92
N ASP A 11 -0.40 -16.95 -38.97
CA ASP A 11 -1.22 -16.52 -40.10
C ASP A 11 -2.63 -17.10 -40.02
N PHE A 12 -3.63 -16.21 -39.93
CA PHE A 12 -5.05 -16.56 -39.78
C PHE A 12 -5.78 -16.65 -41.13
N SER A 13 -5.04 -16.94 -42.22
CA SER A 13 -5.61 -17.03 -43.57
C SER A 13 -6.54 -18.24 -43.74
N GLU A 14 -6.22 -19.35 -43.08
CA GLU A 14 -6.92 -20.64 -43.18
C GLU A 14 -7.76 -21.01 -41.94
N ASN A 15 -7.37 -20.55 -40.75
CA ASN A 15 -8.01 -20.89 -39.47
C ASN A 15 -8.03 -19.69 -38.52
N ASP A 16 -9.12 -19.52 -37.77
CA ASP A 16 -9.30 -18.48 -36.77
C ASP A 16 -8.81 -18.90 -35.37
N TYR A 17 -8.04 -19.98 -35.29
CA TYR A 17 -7.53 -20.58 -34.06
C TYR A 17 -6.09 -21.05 -34.21
N TRP A 18 -5.26 -20.74 -33.20
CA TRP A 18 -3.89 -21.18 -33.12
C TRP A 18 -3.47 -21.47 -31.67
N THR A 19 -2.74 -22.56 -31.43
CA THR A 19 -2.24 -22.91 -30.10
C THR A 19 -0.90 -23.61 -30.16
N THR A 20 -0.05 -23.41 -29.15
CA THR A 20 1.22 -24.15 -28.99
C THR A 20 1.82 -23.97 -27.59
N LEU A 21 2.91 -24.69 -27.30
CA LEU A 21 3.63 -24.69 -26.02
C LEU A 21 5.03 -24.05 -26.17
N PHE A 22 5.44 -23.29 -25.14
CA PHE A 22 6.78 -22.69 -25.05
C PHE A 22 7.36 -22.77 -23.65
N ASN A 23 8.69 -22.65 -23.58
CA ASN A 23 9.40 -22.35 -22.34
C ASN A 23 9.48 -20.83 -22.14
N THR A 24 9.52 -20.39 -20.89
CA THR A 24 9.61 -18.97 -20.50
C THR A 24 11.02 -18.35 -20.63
N SER A 25 12.02 -19.11 -21.11
CA SER A 25 13.44 -18.75 -21.06
C SER A 25 13.89 -17.54 -21.89
N SER A 26 13.05 -17.03 -22.80
CA SER A 26 13.36 -15.81 -23.57
C SER A 26 12.09 -15.08 -24.03
N PRO A 27 12.14 -13.76 -24.28
CA PRO A 27 10.99 -13.02 -24.78
C PRO A 27 10.61 -13.46 -26.21
N ILE A 28 9.40 -14.01 -26.37
CA ILE A 28 8.88 -14.48 -27.66
C ILE A 28 7.88 -13.46 -28.20
N THR A 29 8.00 -13.11 -29.48
CA THR A 29 7.02 -12.24 -30.15
C THR A 29 6.25 -13.00 -31.22
N PHE A 30 4.94 -13.01 -31.12
CA PHE A 30 4.01 -13.54 -32.11
C PHE A 30 3.53 -12.40 -33.01
N LYS A 31 3.77 -12.53 -34.31
CA LYS A 31 3.26 -11.61 -35.32
C LYS A 31 2.02 -12.24 -35.95
N VAL A 32 0.85 -11.78 -35.52
CA VAL A 32 -0.43 -12.23 -36.04
C VAL A 32 -0.76 -11.44 -37.31
N THR A 33 -1.03 -12.16 -38.40
CA THR A 33 -1.40 -11.59 -39.70
C THR A 33 -2.70 -12.17 -40.22
N SER A 34 -3.32 -11.48 -41.18
CA SER A 34 -4.49 -11.96 -41.93
C SER A 34 -5.75 -12.24 -41.10
N LEU A 35 -5.82 -11.73 -39.88
CA LEU A 35 -6.99 -11.83 -39.01
C LEU A 35 -8.16 -11.04 -39.62
N LYS A 36 -9.29 -11.71 -39.86
CA LYS A 36 -10.49 -11.10 -40.50
C LYS A 36 -11.52 -10.67 -39.46
N GLU A 37 -11.42 -11.27 -38.28
CA GLU A 37 -12.34 -11.17 -37.17
C GLU A 37 -12.21 -9.82 -36.46
N GLU A 38 -13.29 -9.40 -35.78
CA GLU A 38 -13.32 -8.12 -35.08
C GLU A 38 -12.39 -8.07 -33.86
N TYR A 39 -12.20 -9.20 -33.21
CA TYR A 39 -11.42 -9.35 -32.00
C TYR A 39 -10.38 -10.46 -32.13
N CYS A 40 -9.27 -10.29 -31.41
CA CYS A 40 -8.21 -11.27 -31.22
C CYS A 40 -8.06 -11.51 -29.73
N TYR A 41 -8.30 -12.74 -29.30
CA TYR A 41 -8.14 -13.17 -27.92
C TYR A 41 -6.85 -13.94 -27.77
N VAL A 42 -6.09 -13.60 -26.74
CA VAL A 42 -4.86 -14.30 -26.37
C VAL A 42 -5.06 -14.87 -24.97
N LYS A 43 -5.01 -16.18 -24.86
CA LYS A 43 -5.03 -16.91 -23.59
C LYS A 43 -3.68 -17.55 -23.36
N ILE A 44 -3.11 -17.37 -22.17
CA ILE A 44 -1.93 -18.08 -21.71
C ILE A 44 -2.33 -18.97 -20.54
N GLU A 45 -1.83 -20.20 -20.52
CA GLU A 45 -1.94 -21.13 -19.39
C GLU A 45 -0.52 -21.54 -18.96
N LEU A 46 -0.09 -21.01 -17.82
CA LEU A 46 1.20 -21.31 -17.22
C LEU A 46 1.14 -22.67 -16.51
N PHE A 47 2.19 -23.47 -16.64
CA PHE A 47 2.31 -24.76 -15.95
C PHE A 47 2.57 -24.56 -14.45
N SER A 48 3.16 -23.44 -14.07
CA SER A 48 3.32 -22.98 -12.70
C SER A 48 3.08 -21.47 -12.63
N LYS A 49 2.55 -20.97 -11.52
CA LYS A 49 2.36 -19.52 -11.32
C LYS A 49 3.70 -18.79 -11.44
N ASP A 50 3.70 -17.63 -12.08
CA ASP A 50 4.89 -16.81 -12.30
C ASP A 50 4.52 -15.31 -12.27
N PRO A 51 4.91 -14.58 -11.21
CA PRO A 51 4.60 -13.16 -11.07
C PRO A 51 5.41 -12.29 -12.04
N THR A 52 6.51 -12.81 -12.59
CA THR A 52 7.35 -12.12 -13.57
C THR A 52 6.83 -12.27 -14.99
N PHE A 53 5.86 -13.17 -15.22
CA PHE A 53 5.30 -13.41 -16.54
C PHE A 53 4.41 -12.25 -17.01
N LEU A 54 4.85 -11.62 -18.09
CA LEU A 54 4.22 -10.49 -18.74
C LEU A 54 3.65 -10.90 -20.10
N LEU A 55 2.39 -10.53 -20.33
CA LEU A 55 1.70 -10.66 -21.61
C LEU A 55 1.35 -9.26 -22.14
N MET A 56 1.90 -8.90 -23.30
CA MET A 56 1.76 -7.58 -23.91
C MET A 56 1.38 -7.67 -25.39
N ALA A 57 0.76 -6.63 -25.94
CA ALA A 57 0.49 -6.51 -27.36
C ALA A 57 0.56 -5.08 -27.89
N ASP A 58 0.85 -4.92 -29.18
CA ASP A 58 0.75 -3.66 -29.91
C ASP A 58 0.41 -3.91 -31.39
N TYR A 59 -0.27 -2.96 -32.03
CA TYR A 59 -0.80 -3.09 -33.41
C TYR A 59 0.16 -2.62 -34.50
N LYS A 60 1.28 -1.99 -34.15
CA LYS A 60 2.18 -1.39 -35.15
C LYS A 60 3.59 -1.94 -35.06
N ILE A 61 4.07 -2.11 -33.84
CA ILE A 61 5.46 -2.49 -33.57
C ILE A 61 5.50 -3.58 -32.51
N ARG A 62 6.63 -4.26 -32.40
CA ARG A 62 6.88 -5.14 -31.27
C ARG A 62 6.75 -4.32 -29.96
N PRO A 63 5.99 -4.81 -28.96
CA PRO A 63 5.95 -4.22 -27.63
C PRO A 63 7.34 -3.90 -27.08
N ASN A 64 7.51 -2.70 -26.55
CA ASN A 64 8.75 -2.27 -25.91
C ASN A 64 8.60 -2.38 -24.39
N ILE A 65 9.29 -3.35 -23.80
CA ILE A 65 9.21 -3.63 -22.36
C ILE A 65 9.61 -2.43 -21.49
N ASN A 66 10.46 -1.53 -22.00
CA ASN A 66 10.87 -0.33 -21.28
C ASN A 66 9.77 0.73 -21.21
N LEU A 67 8.69 0.59 -21.98
CA LEU A 67 7.55 1.51 -22.03
C LEU A 67 6.30 0.92 -21.36
N ILE A 68 6.46 -0.15 -20.58
CA ILE A 68 5.34 -0.90 -19.99
C ILE A 68 4.43 -0.03 -19.11
N SER A 69 5.00 0.98 -18.46
CA SER A 69 4.28 1.95 -17.63
C SER A 69 3.27 2.78 -18.42
N GLN A 70 3.45 2.91 -19.75
CA GLN A 70 2.56 3.68 -20.64
C GLN A 70 1.42 2.82 -21.19
N TYR A 71 1.46 1.50 -21.03
CA TYR A 71 0.45 0.61 -21.58
C TYR A 71 -0.78 0.58 -20.68
N LYS A 72 -1.94 0.84 -21.27
CA LYS A 72 -3.23 0.76 -20.59
C LYS A 72 -3.63 -0.70 -20.37
N GLN A 73 -4.03 -1.02 -19.14
CA GLN A 73 -4.53 -2.33 -18.74
C GLN A 73 -5.69 -2.78 -19.65
N GLY A 74 -5.69 -4.05 -20.05
CA GLY A 74 -6.76 -4.68 -20.82
C GLY A 74 -6.77 -4.32 -22.32
N GLU A 75 -5.99 -3.33 -22.76
CA GLU A 75 -5.84 -2.99 -24.18
C GLU A 75 -4.55 -3.52 -24.80
N LYS A 76 -3.44 -3.40 -24.06
CA LYS A 76 -2.09 -3.73 -24.55
C LYS A 76 -1.26 -4.54 -23.57
N ILE A 77 -1.76 -4.75 -22.36
CA ILE A 77 -1.07 -5.49 -21.31
C ILE A 77 -2.08 -6.13 -20.36
N ASP A 78 -1.77 -7.35 -19.94
CA ASP A 78 -2.49 -8.05 -18.88
C ASP A 78 -1.78 -7.91 -17.53
N ARG A 79 -1.81 -6.70 -17.00
CA ARG A 79 -1.22 -6.36 -15.71
C ARG A 79 -2.03 -6.94 -14.54
N ILE A 80 -3.35 -7.05 -14.68
CA ILE A 80 -4.19 -7.56 -13.59
C ILE A 80 -3.89 -9.03 -13.31
N SER A 81 -3.90 -9.89 -14.31
CA SER A 81 -3.57 -11.31 -14.07
C SER A 81 -2.11 -11.51 -13.63
N GLN A 82 -1.20 -10.65 -14.09
CA GLN A 82 0.19 -10.63 -13.61
C GLN A 82 0.26 -10.30 -12.12
N LEU A 83 -0.35 -9.18 -11.72
CA LEU A 83 -0.31 -8.69 -10.35
C LEU A 83 -1.04 -9.62 -9.37
N GLU A 84 -2.04 -10.35 -9.85
CA GLU A 84 -2.72 -11.39 -9.07
C GLU A 84 -1.99 -12.75 -9.13
N ASN A 85 -0.84 -12.82 -9.81
CA ASN A 85 -0.04 -14.02 -10.02
C ASN A 85 -0.88 -15.24 -10.44
N ARG A 86 -1.79 -15.04 -11.40
CA ARG A 86 -2.69 -16.12 -11.85
C ARG A 86 -1.90 -17.23 -12.55
N GLY A 87 -2.50 -18.41 -12.71
CA GLY A 87 -1.98 -19.42 -13.64
C GLY A 87 -2.31 -19.09 -15.10
N THR A 88 -3.35 -18.28 -15.31
CA THR A 88 -3.85 -17.90 -16.63
C THR A 88 -3.59 -16.41 -16.92
N ARG A 89 -3.37 -16.05 -18.18
CA ARG A 89 -3.30 -14.65 -18.65
C ARG A 89 -4.25 -14.47 -19.82
N PHE A 90 -4.83 -13.28 -19.93
CA PHE A 90 -5.81 -12.96 -20.96
C PHE A 90 -5.55 -11.57 -21.55
N LEU A 91 -5.54 -11.48 -22.88
CA LEU A 91 -5.61 -10.21 -23.59
C LEU A 91 -6.72 -10.27 -24.64
N LYS A 92 -7.55 -9.23 -24.65
CA LYS A 92 -8.53 -8.96 -25.69
C LYS A 92 -8.07 -7.78 -26.54
N LEU A 93 -7.90 -8.02 -27.84
CA LEU A 93 -7.37 -7.06 -28.80
C LEU A 93 -8.36 -6.85 -29.95
N LYS A 94 -8.30 -5.72 -30.64
CA LYS A 94 -9.11 -5.45 -31.84
C LYS A 94 -8.44 -5.99 -33.10
N GLY A 95 -9.07 -6.94 -33.78
CA GLY A 95 -8.50 -7.70 -34.89
C GLY A 95 -8.36 -6.92 -36.21
N LYS A 96 -9.33 -6.06 -36.54
CA LYS A 96 -9.40 -5.30 -37.82
C LYS A 96 -8.38 -4.15 -37.95
N LEU A 97 -7.40 -4.04 -37.05
CA LEU A 97 -6.41 -2.95 -37.04
C LEU A 97 -5.12 -3.29 -37.79
N GLY A 98 -5.02 -4.47 -38.40
CA GLY A 98 -3.86 -4.91 -39.17
C GLY A 98 -3.03 -5.96 -38.43
N THR A 99 -1.70 -5.90 -38.58
CA THR A 99 -0.80 -6.85 -37.91
C THR A 99 -0.78 -6.62 -36.40
N ILE A 100 -0.90 -7.69 -35.61
CA ILE A 100 -0.81 -7.61 -34.15
C ILE A 100 0.51 -8.25 -33.70
N TYR A 101 1.25 -7.57 -32.84
CA TYR A 101 2.46 -8.09 -32.21
C TYR A 101 2.17 -8.41 -30.75
N ILE A 102 2.07 -9.68 -30.43
CA ILE A 102 1.93 -10.17 -29.05
C ILE A 102 3.31 -10.54 -28.54
N THR A 103 3.68 -10.16 -27.33
CA THR A 103 4.97 -10.52 -26.73
C THR A 103 4.78 -11.05 -25.33
N THR A 104 5.42 -12.19 -25.07
CA THR A 104 5.53 -12.80 -23.76
C THR A 104 6.95 -12.62 -23.24
N THR A 105 7.12 -12.48 -21.93
CA THR A 105 8.43 -12.41 -21.27
C THR A 105 8.28 -12.80 -19.81
N ALA A 106 9.30 -13.41 -19.24
CA ALA A 106 9.35 -13.83 -17.84
C ALA A 106 10.81 -13.96 -17.40
N ASP A 107 11.06 -13.84 -16.10
CA ASP A 107 12.40 -14.01 -15.52
C ASP A 107 12.64 -15.47 -15.09
N ASN A 108 11.58 -16.20 -14.72
CA ASN A 108 11.68 -17.61 -14.39
C ASN A 108 11.86 -18.45 -15.66
N ILE A 109 13.09 -18.83 -15.98
CA ILE A 109 13.43 -19.57 -17.21
C ILE A 109 13.02 -21.05 -17.23
N TYR A 110 12.55 -21.61 -16.11
CA TYR A 110 12.24 -23.05 -15.98
C TYR A 110 10.75 -23.36 -16.10
N ASN A 111 9.92 -22.35 -16.31
CA ASN A 111 8.49 -22.51 -16.46
C ASN A 111 8.12 -22.81 -17.93
N GLN A 112 6.90 -23.29 -18.12
CA GLN A 112 6.31 -23.56 -19.42
C GLN A 112 4.94 -22.92 -19.50
N TYR A 113 4.50 -22.61 -20.71
CA TYR A 113 3.17 -22.09 -20.93
C TYR A 113 2.60 -22.53 -22.27
N GLN A 114 1.29 -22.71 -22.27
CA GLN A 114 0.50 -22.83 -23.49
C GLN A 114 -0.01 -21.44 -23.86
N ILE A 115 0.10 -21.08 -25.13
CA ILE A 115 -0.54 -19.89 -25.70
C ILE A 115 -1.59 -20.32 -26.69
N THR A 116 -2.78 -19.73 -26.58
CA THR A 116 -3.89 -19.89 -27.52
C THR A 116 -4.26 -18.51 -28.04
N ILE A 117 -4.33 -18.35 -29.36
CA ILE A 117 -4.72 -17.12 -30.05
C ILE A 117 -5.95 -17.45 -30.90
N THR A 118 -7.04 -16.71 -30.70
CA THR A 118 -8.33 -16.96 -31.38
C THR A 118 -8.88 -15.67 -31.96
N GLY A 119 -9.37 -15.72 -33.20
CA GLY A 119 -10.16 -14.66 -33.81
C GLY A 119 -11.64 -14.86 -33.50
N ASN A 120 -12.37 -13.79 -33.17
CA ASN A 120 -13.83 -13.85 -33.08
C ASN A 120 -14.49 -12.53 -33.50
N ASN A 121 -15.68 -12.61 -34.11
CA ASN A 121 -16.48 -11.44 -34.44
C ASN A 121 -17.30 -10.94 -33.25
N GLU A 122 -17.56 -11.82 -32.28
CA GLU A 122 -18.29 -11.46 -31.06
C GLU A 122 -17.34 -11.03 -29.95
N ASP A 123 -17.84 -10.08 -29.15
CA ASP A 123 -17.17 -9.64 -27.94
C ASP A 123 -17.29 -10.73 -26.86
N GLN A 124 -16.17 -11.27 -26.41
CA GLN A 124 -16.05 -12.26 -25.37
C GLN A 124 -15.40 -11.63 -24.14
N CYS A 125 -15.92 -11.98 -22.98
CA CYS A 125 -15.34 -11.54 -21.72
C CYS A 125 -14.12 -12.37 -21.35
N ASP A 126 -13.23 -11.75 -20.56
CA ASP A 126 -12.05 -12.40 -20.01
C ASP A 126 -12.44 -13.72 -19.33
N ASN A 127 -11.77 -14.81 -19.72
CA ASN A 127 -11.95 -16.16 -19.19
C ASN A 127 -13.44 -16.62 -19.12
N GLU A 128 -14.30 -16.13 -20.01
CA GLU A 128 -15.74 -16.43 -20.00
C GLU A 128 -16.40 -16.17 -18.62
N CYS A 129 -15.89 -15.20 -17.87
CA CYS A 129 -16.31 -14.90 -16.50
C CYS A 129 -16.21 -16.09 -15.53
N ASN A 130 -15.31 -17.04 -15.82
CA ASN A 130 -14.97 -18.22 -15.00
C ASN A 130 -16.18 -18.95 -14.41
N TYR A 131 -17.33 -18.92 -15.10
CA TYR A 131 -18.64 -19.41 -14.65
C TYR A 131 -19.21 -18.74 -13.38
N GLY A 132 -18.46 -17.87 -12.70
CA GLY A 132 -18.88 -17.08 -11.54
C GLY A 132 -19.61 -15.78 -11.89
N GLY A 133 -19.84 -15.53 -13.18
CA GLY A 133 -20.49 -14.32 -13.68
C GLY A 133 -21.17 -14.49 -15.02
N VAL A 134 -21.76 -13.40 -15.49
CA VAL A 134 -22.40 -13.31 -16.81
C VAL A 134 -21.63 -12.29 -17.65
N CYS A 135 -21.24 -12.68 -18.86
CA CYS A 135 -20.60 -11.77 -19.79
C CYS A 135 -21.61 -10.75 -20.33
N LYS A 136 -21.28 -9.47 -20.22
CA LYS A 136 -22.04 -8.34 -20.77
C LYS A 136 -21.14 -7.50 -21.67
N SER A 137 -21.71 -6.54 -22.39
CA SER A 137 -20.95 -5.63 -23.30
C SER A 137 -19.78 -4.92 -22.62
N ASP A 138 -19.90 -4.65 -21.31
CA ASP A 138 -18.92 -3.91 -20.53
C ASP A 138 -17.98 -4.82 -19.71
N GLY A 139 -17.98 -6.12 -20.00
CA GLY A 139 -17.17 -7.14 -19.33
C GLY A 139 -17.99 -8.05 -18.41
N CYS A 140 -17.29 -8.73 -17.48
CA CYS A 140 -17.95 -9.67 -16.58
C CYS A 140 -18.75 -8.98 -15.47
N PHE A 141 -19.98 -9.44 -15.31
CA PHE A 141 -20.84 -9.12 -14.18
C PHE A 141 -20.87 -10.32 -13.23
N CYS A 142 -20.11 -10.23 -12.14
CA CYS A 142 -19.97 -11.33 -11.19
C CYS A 142 -21.23 -11.51 -10.35
N GLN A 143 -21.52 -12.77 -10.00
CA GLN A 143 -22.53 -13.09 -8.99
C GLN A 143 -22.04 -12.61 -7.61
N SER A 144 -22.94 -12.45 -6.63
CA SER A 144 -22.65 -11.80 -5.34
C SER A 144 -21.50 -12.43 -4.54
N SER A 145 -21.17 -13.69 -4.79
CA SER A 145 -20.07 -14.42 -4.14
C SER A 145 -18.78 -14.51 -4.96
N PHE A 146 -18.67 -13.79 -6.08
CA PHE A 146 -17.49 -13.82 -6.94
C PHE A 146 -17.00 -12.40 -7.25
N ILE A 147 -15.67 -12.25 -7.33
CA ILE A 147 -14.99 -10.99 -7.57
C ILE A 147 -13.82 -11.16 -8.55
N GLY A 148 -13.22 -10.04 -8.95
CA GLY A 148 -12.18 -9.98 -9.97
C GLY A 148 -12.73 -9.63 -11.36
N ASN A 149 -11.83 -9.32 -12.30
CA ASN A 149 -12.23 -8.94 -13.67
C ASN A 149 -13.02 -9.99 -14.45
N ASP A 150 -12.78 -11.25 -14.14
CA ASP A 150 -13.36 -12.43 -14.77
C ASP A 150 -14.08 -13.32 -13.75
N CYS A 151 -14.43 -12.79 -12.57
CA CYS A 151 -15.19 -13.50 -11.55
C CYS A 151 -14.55 -14.82 -11.07
N HIS A 152 -13.22 -14.94 -11.17
CA HIS A 152 -12.53 -16.17 -10.83
C HIS A 152 -12.38 -16.40 -9.31
N GLN A 153 -12.49 -15.34 -8.50
CA GLN A 153 -12.21 -15.39 -7.07
C GLN A 153 -13.51 -15.40 -6.27
N SER A 154 -13.70 -16.39 -5.40
CA SER A 154 -14.81 -16.39 -4.46
C SER A 154 -14.60 -15.32 -3.39
N ALA A 155 -15.67 -14.63 -3.02
CA ALA A 155 -15.71 -13.67 -1.93
C ALA A 155 -16.90 -13.93 -1.01
N VAL A 156 -16.70 -13.57 0.24
CA VAL A 156 -17.67 -13.67 1.31
C VAL A 156 -18.43 -12.35 1.41
N GLU A 157 -19.73 -12.36 1.11
CA GLU A 157 -20.55 -11.17 1.23
C GLU A 157 -20.69 -10.73 2.71
N LEU A 158 -20.55 -9.45 2.98
CA LEU A 158 -20.72 -8.83 4.30
C LEU A 158 -21.94 -7.92 4.27
N PRO A 159 -23.14 -8.42 4.64
CA PRO A 159 -24.34 -7.61 4.70
C PRO A 159 -24.16 -6.39 5.60
N SER A 160 -24.77 -5.26 5.23
CA SER A 160 -24.78 -4.07 6.09
C SER A 160 -25.51 -4.37 7.41
N GLY A 161 -24.95 -3.91 8.53
CA GLY A 161 -25.47 -4.16 9.88
C GLY A 161 -25.24 -5.57 10.40
N SER A 162 -24.35 -6.35 9.78
CA SER A 162 -24.01 -7.71 10.22
C SER A 162 -22.66 -7.79 10.92
N GLU A 163 -22.56 -8.80 11.78
CA GLU A 163 -21.31 -9.31 12.34
C GLU A 163 -21.05 -10.68 11.71
N ARG A 164 -19.79 -10.92 11.32
CA ARG A 164 -19.39 -12.17 10.72
C ARG A 164 -18.08 -12.66 11.30
N ASP A 165 -18.14 -13.85 11.87
CA ASP A 165 -16.98 -14.60 12.31
C ASP A 165 -16.38 -15.42 11.17
N VAL A 166 -15.06 -15.42 11.11
CA VAL A 166 -14.29 -15.98 10.01
C VAL A 166 -13.06 -16.68 10.55
N ASP A 167 -13.01 -17.99 10.34
CA ASP A 167 -11.83 -18.79 10.65
C ASP A 167 -10.96 -18.96 9.40
N PHE A 168 -9.67 -18.72 9.53
CA PHE A 168 -8.70 -19.04 8.49
C PHE A 168 -8.30 -20.51 8.55
N LEU A 169 -8.32 -21.18 7.41
CA LEU A 169 -7.70 -22.50 7.30
C LEU A 169 -6.16 -22.37 7.36
N VAL A 170 -5.49 -23.45 7.73
CA VAL A 170 -4.03 -23.54 7.86
C VAL A 170 -3.33 -23.05 6.58
N ASP A 171 -3.79 -23.54 5.43
CA ASP A 171 -3.25 -23.25 4.09
C ASP A 171 -3.81 -21.97 3.44
N GLU A 172 -4.83 -21.36 4.03
CA GLU A 172 -5.49 -20.19 3.47
C GLU A 172 -4.76 -18.90 3.89
N THR A 173 -4.04 -18.28 2.95
CA THR A 173 -3.26 -17.07 3.22
C THR A 173 -4.07 -15.79 3.11
N ILE A 174 -5.18 -15.81 2.35
CA ILE A 174 -5.99 -14.63 2.07
C ILE A 174 -7.47 -15.01 1.94
N LYS A 175 -8.34 -14.20 2.53
CA LYS A 175 -9.80 -14.27 2.36
C LYS A 175 -10.31 -13.00 1.72
N PHE A 176 -11.27 -13.14 0.82
CA PHE A 176 -11.88 -12.02 0.11
C PHE A 176 -13.30 -11.80 0.59
N PHE A 177 -13.70 -10.53 0.62
CA PHE A 177 -15.03 -10.11 1.02
C PHE A 177 -15.57 -9.03 0.08
N SER A 178 -16.89 -8.96 0.01
CA SER A 178 -17.62 -7.95 -0.76
C SER A 178 -18.68 -7.28 0.12
N ILE A 179 -18.84 -5.97 -0.04
CA ILE A 179 -19.91 -5.20 0.60
C ILE A 179 -20.66 -4.45 -0.49
N ASP A 180 -21.98 -4.66 -0.57
CA ASP A 180 -22.86 -3.86 -1.43
C ASP A 180 -23.10 -2.48 -0.78
N LEU A 181 -22.59 -1.44 -1.42
CA LEU A 181 -22.71 -0.05 -1.01
C LEU A 181 -24.00 0.61 -1.51
N SER A 182 -24.84 -0.08 -2.30
CA SER A 182 -26.04 0.51 -2.91
C SER A 182 -26.99 1.11 -1.88
N TYR A 183 -27.11 0.49 -0.71
CA TYR A 183 -27.95 0.95 0.39
C TYR A 183 -27.24 1.94 1.33
N LEU A 184 -25.92 2.12 1.16
CA LEU A 184 -25.07 2.95 2.01
C LEU A 184 -24.70 4.30 1.37
N ILE A 185 -25.19 4.59 0.16
CA ILE A 185 -24.93 5.85 -0.55
C ILE A 185 -25.24 7.06 0.35
N GLY A 186 -24.26 7.94 0.51
CA GLY A 186 -24.36 9.13 1.36
C GLY A 186 -24.24 8.88 2.87
N GLN A 187 -23.92 7.66 3.29
CA GLN A 187 -23.78 7.28 4.70
C GLN A 187 -22.32 7.03 5.06
N LYS A 188 -22.02 7.01 6.37
CA LYS A 188 -20.70 6.65 6.89
C LYS A 188 -20.62 5.15 7.12
N LEU A 189 -19.74 4.47 6.39
CA LEU A 189 -19.40 3.06 6.59
C LEU A 189 -18.35 2.94 7.69
N LYS A 190 -18.59 2.05 8.66
CA LYS A 190 -17.65 1.67 9.72
C LYS A 190 -17.45 0.16 9.69
N LEU A 191 -16.22 -0.27 9.42
CA LEU A 191 -15.79 -1.65 9.51
C LEU A 191 -14.98 -1.82 10.77
N GLU A 192 -15.35 -2.77 11.63
CA GLU A 192 -14.61 -3.11 12.84
C GLU A 192 -14.11 -4.54 12.70
N PHE A 193 -12.84 -4.73 12.98
CA PHE A 193 -12.15 -6.00 12.89
C PHE A 193 -11.64 -6.34 14.28
N GLU A 194 -11.91 -7.56 14.72
CA GLU A 194 -11.49 -8.09 16.02
C GLU A 194 -10.90 -9.48 15.79
N THR A 195 -9.72 -9.74 16.33
CA THR A 195 -9.00 -11.00 16.12
C THR A 195 -8.30 -11.42 17.40
N ASP A 196 -8.09 -12.73 17.54
CA ASP A 196 -7.40 -13.35 18.67
C ASP A 196 -5.87 -13.31 18.58
N CYS A 197 -5.30 -12.68 17.54
CA CYS A 197 -3.86 -12.54 17.38
C CYS A 197 -3.41 -11.09 17.12
N ASP A 198 -2.24 -10.75 17.66
CA ASP A 198 -1.64 -9.43 17.48
C ASP A 198 -0.74 -9.41 16.22
N ASP A 199 -0.89 -8.38 15.38
CA ASP A 199 -0.08 -8.13 14.17
C ASP A 199 -0.02 -9.28 13.14
N CYS A 200 -0.96 -10.21 13.20
CA CYS A 200 -1.02 -11.40 12.35
C CYS A 200 -1.78 -11.17 11.03
N LEU A 201 -2.65 -10.16 10.96
CA LEU A 201 -3.57 -9.93 9.84
C LEU A 201 -3.40 -8.53 9.23
N THR A 202 -3.56 -8.46 7.91
CA THR A 202 -3.58 -7.21 7.12
C THR A 202 -4.87 -7.10 6.35
N ILE A 203 -5.51 -5.94 6.44
CA ILE A 203 -6.72 -5.61 5.67
C ILE A 203 -6.29 -4.84 4.42
N ILE A 204 -6.77 -5.29 3.27
CA ILE A 204 -6.53 -4.71 1.95
C ILE A 204 -7.87 -4.24 1.41
N ILE A 205 -8.03 -2.95 1.16
CA ILE A 205 -9.21 -2.41 0.47
C ILE A 205 -8.84 -2.09 -0.97
N TYR A 206 -9.55 -2.69 -1.93
CA TYR A 206 -9.25 -2.51 -3.35
C TYR A 206 -9.97 -1.30 -3.94
N LYS A 207 -9.22 -0.44 -4.64
CA LYS A 207 -9.74 0.68 -5.43
C LYS A 207 -10.14 0.28 -6.85
N THR A 208 -9.73 -0.91 -7.27
CA THR A 208 -9.94 -1.45 -8.61
C THR A 208 -10.42 -2.89 -8.50
N LYS A 209 -10.82 -3.49 -9.63
CA LYS A 209 -11.19 -4.91 -9.69
C LYS A 209 -9.98 -5.87 -9.58
N ALA A 210 -8.75 -5.35 -9.53
CA ALA A 210 -7.54 -6.14 -9.38
C ALA A 210 -7.32 -6.56 -7.92
N LEU A 211 -7.13 -7.85 -7.69
CA LEU A 211 -7.06 -8.49 -6.38
C LEU A 211 -5.60 -8.71 -5.93
N LEU A 212 -4.92 -7.61 -5.66
CA LEU A 212 -3.50 -7.60 -5.26
C LEU A 212 -3.25 -8.25 -3.90
N GLY A 213 -2.15 -8.99 -3.77
CA GLY A 213 -1.63 -9.43 -2.47
C GLY A 213 -1.00 -8.27 -1.67
N PRO A 214 -0.73 -8.46 -0.37
CA PRO A 214 -0.18 -7.41 0.48
C PRO A 214 1.20 -6.92 0.00
N GLU A 215 2.07 -7.81 -0.51
CA GLU A 215 3.39 -7.46 -1.03
C GLU A 215 3.31 -6.53 -2.25
N ASP A 216 2.34 -6.76 -3.15
CA ASP A 216 2.12 -5.98 -4.36
C ASP A 216 1.30 -4.70 -4.11
N SER A 217 0.58 -4.66 -2.98
CA SER A 217 -0.35 -3.59 -2.61
C SER A 217 0.32 -2.32 -2.04
N LEU A 218 1.66 -2.29 -1.94
CA LEU A 218 2.42 -1.09 -1.61
C LEU A 218 2.20 0.05 -2.62
N ASN A 219 1.66 -0.27 -3.80
CA ASN A 219 1.20 0.74 -4.73
C ASN A 219 -0.17 1.29 -4.32
N SER A 220 -0.14 2.39 -3.57
CA SER A 220 -1.33 3.11 -3.08
C SER A 220 -2.32 3.55 -4.16
N ASN A 221 -1.99 3.44 -5.45
CA ASN A 221 -2.93 3.71 -6.53
C ASN A 221 -4.03 2.65 -6.65
N TYR A 222 -3.79 1.42 -6.21
CA TYR A 222 -4.73 0.30 -6.40
C TYR A 222 -5.41 -0.17 -5.11
N THR A 223 -4.78 0.10 -3.97
CA THR A 223 -5.19 -0.46 -2.67
C THR A 223 -5.00 0.56 -1.55
N TYR A 224 -5.73 0.34 -0.46
CA TYR A 224 -5.41 0.88 0.86
C TYR A 224 -5.07 -0.29 1.79
N LEU A 225 -4.01 -0.13 2.59
CA LEU A 225 -3.56 -1.13 3.55
C LEU A 225 -3.84 -0.65 4.96
N PHE A 226 -4.37 -1.55 5.79
CA PHE A 226 -4.57 -1.34 7.21
C PHE A 226 -4.04 -2.56 7.96
N TYR A 227 -3.31 -2.31 9.04
CA TYR A 227 -2.78 -3.36 9.91
C TYR A 227 -3.68 -3.49 11.13
N ILE A 228 -3.88 -4.72 11.60
CA ILE A 228 -4.58 -4.98 12.85
C ILE A 228 -3.55 -5.06 13.96
N THR A 229 -3.49 -4.01 14.79
CA THR A 229 -2.59 -3.90 15.95
C THR A 229 -3.40 -4.09 17.21
N ASP A 230 -2.87 -4.80 18.21
CA ASP A 230 -3.55 -5.05 19.49
C ASP A 230 -4.92 -5.77 19.34
N GLY A 231 -4.98 -6.78 18.48
CA GLY A 231 -6.17 -7.61 18.25
C GLY A 231 -7.39 -6.90 17.66
N SER A 232 -7.33 -5.60 17.35
CA SER A 232 -8.48 -4.88 16.81
C SER A 232 -8.13 -3.75 15.85
N SER A 233 -9.02 -3.45 14.91
CA SER A 233 -8.86 -2.33 13.99
C SER A 233 -10.22 -1.77 13.58
N THR A 234 -10.27 -0.47 13.27
CA THR A 234 -11.51 0.17 12.81
C THR A 234 -11.20 1.03 11.59
N ILE A 235 -11.97 0.81 10.52
CA ILE A 235 -11.91 1.59 9.29
C ILE A 235 -13.21 2.37 9.16
N GLN A 236 -13.13 3.68 8.99
CA GLN A 236 -14.27 4.55 8.76
C GLN A 236 -14.11 5.29 7.44
N THR A 237 -15.14 5.26 6.59
CA THR A 237 -15.14 5.98 5.32
C THR A 237 -16.55 6.49 4.98
N TYR A 238 -16.62 7.59 4.23
CA TYR A 238 -17.88 8.14 3.73
C TYR A 238 -18.18 7.56 2.35
N VAL A 239 -19.38 7.00 2.16
CA VAL A 239 -19.83 6.51 0.86
C VAL A 239 -20.37 7.69 0.05
N PRO A 240 -19.79 8.01 -1.13
CA PRO A 240 -20.23 9.15 -1.94
C PRO A 240 -21.73 9.11 -2.26
N GLN A 241 -22.36 10.28 -2.36
CA GLN A 241 -23.79 10.40 -2.75
C GLN A 241 -24.09 9.92 -4.18
N THR A 242 -23.05 9.80 -5.02
CA THR A 242 -23.16 9.25 -6.37
C THR A 242 -22.05 8.23 -6.59
N LEU A 243 -22.44 7.01 -6.95
CA LEU A 243 -21.54 5.93 -7.32
C LEU A 243 -22.00 5.36 -8.66
N ALA A 244 -21.06 5.12 -9.58
CA ALA A 244 -21.36 4.34 -10.77
C ALA A 244 -21.72 2.89 -10.36
N ALA A 245 -22.55 2.20 -11.13
CA ALA A 245 -22.94 0.81 -10.82
C ALA A 245 -21.73 -0.13 -10.64
N SER A 246 -20.63 0.13 -11.35
CA SER A 246 -19.37 -0.63 -11.20
C SER A 246 -18.61 -0.38 -9.90
N GLN A 247 -18.96 0.67 -9.16
CA GLN A 247 -18.34 1.08 -7.89
C GLN A 247 -19.27 0.87 -6.68
N GLN A 248 -20.46 0.31 -6.89
CA GLN A 248 -21.41 0.02 -5.82
C GLN A 248 -21.00 -1.19 -4.99
N ILE A 249 -19.94 -1.91 -5.35
CA ILE A 249 -19.41 -3.01 -4.53
C ILE A 249 -18.01 -2.62 -4.05
N LEU A 250 -17.83 -2.66 -2.73
CA LEU A 250 -16.52 -2.54 -2.09
C LEU A 250 -15.90 -3.94 -1.98
N TYR A 251 -14.72 -4.11 -2.55
CA TYR A 251 -13.94 -5.33 -2.38
C TYR A 251 -12.87 -5.12 -1.32
N LEU A 252 -12.77 -6.07 -0.40
CA LEU A 252 -11.69 -6.10 0.59
C LEU A 252 -11.13 -7.52 0.71
N ALA A 253 -9.89 -7.63 1.14
CA ALA A 253 -9.28 -8.88 1.52
C ALA A 253 -8.66 -8.76 2.91
N VAL A 254 -8.54 -9.89 3.58
CA VAL A 254 -7.77 -10.03 4.81
C VAL A 254 -6.70 -11.10 4.59
N SER A 255 -5.44 -10.72 4.75
CA SER A 255 -4.27 -11.56 4.50
C SER A 255 -3.55 -11.90 5.80
N LYS A 256 -3.12 -13.15 5.96
CA LYS A 256 -2.22 -13.59 7.03
C LYS A 256 -0.79 -13.11 6.74
N GLN A 257 -0.09 -12.58 7.74
CA GLN A 257 1.29 -12.10 7.56
C GLN A 257 2.36 -13.17 7.83
N TYR A 258 2.30 -13.92 8.94
CA TYR A 258 3.52 -14.62 9.42
C TYR A 258 3.39 -16.09 9.83
N SER A 259 2.19 -16.66 9.96
CA SER A 259 2.06 -18.05 10.41
C SER A 259 1.15 -18.88 9.50
N ILE A 260 1.73 -19.93 8.91
CA ILE A 260 0.97 -21.00 8.24
C ILE A 260 0.31 -21.96 9.26
N TYR A 261 0.69 -21.91 10.53
CA TYR A 261 0.21 -22.85 11.55
C TYR A 261 -0.88 -22.27 12.44
N GLU A 262 -1.02 -20.96 12.47
CA GLU A 262 -2.10 -20.30 13.19
C GLU A 262 -3.33 -20.19 12.30
N THR A 263 -4.46 -20.53 12.88
CA THR A 263 -5.80 -20.36 12.30
C THR A 263 -6.45 -19.21 13.05
N PRO A 264 -6.05 -17.96 12.75
CA PRO A 264 -6.58 -16.81 13.48
C PRO A 264 -8.09 -16.74 13.30
N HIS A 265 -8.77 -16.44 14.39
CA HIS A 265 -10.18 -16.12 14.36
C HIS A 265 -10.34 -14.62 14.10
N LEU A 266 -11.23 -14.26 13.19
CA LEU A 266 -11.52 -12.88 12.82
C LEU A 266 -13.03 -12.63 12.87
N SER A 267 -13.45 -11.69 13.71
CA SER A 267 -14.79 -11.10 13.69
C SER A 267 -14.76 -9.79 12.90
N ILE A 268 -15.68 -9.65 11.94
CA ILE A 268 -15.85 -8.45 11.12
C ILE A 268 -17.26 -7.90 11.36
N LYS A 269 -17.36 -6.67 11.88
CA LYS A 269 -18.62 -5.94 12.04
C LYS A 269 -18.73 -4.87 10.98
N CYS A 270 -19.81 -4.92 10.18
CA CYS A 270 -20.11 -3.95 9.14
C CYS A 270 -21.25 -3.04 9.61
N ASN A 271 -20.91 -1.88 10.14
CA ASN A 271 -21.86 -0.90 10.67
C ASN A 271 -21.97 0.31 9.75
N TYR A 272 -23.12 0.98 9.78
CA TYR A 272 -23.32 2.24 9.09
C TYR A 272 -24.05 3.23 9.97
N PHE A 273 -23.75 4.50 9.75
CA PHE A 273 -24.39 5.59 10.45
C PHE A 273 -24.95 6.54 9.40
N SER A 274 -26.27 6.74 9.42
CA SER A 274 -26.80 7.98 8.88
C SER A 274 -26.24 9.08 9.77
N GLU A 275 -25.55 10.04 9.18
CA GLU A 275 -25.31 11.31 9.85
C GLU A 275 -26.71 11.90 10.06
N SER A 276 -27.30 11.58 11.21
CA SER A 276 -28.52 12.23 11.61
C SER A 276 -28.15 13.70 11.66
N ASN A 277 -28.78 14.52 10.82
CA ASN A 277 -28.73 15.98 10.93
C ASN A 277 -29.29 16.49 12.28
N ASP A 278 -29.40 15.61 13.28
CA ASP A 278 -29.66 15.89 14.68
C ASP A 278 -28.48 16.61 15.37
N ASP A 279 -27.42 16.93 14.63
CA ASP A 279 -26.69 18.20 14.83
C ASP A 279 -27.57 19.41 14.45
N ASP A 280 -28.82 19.40 14.92
CA ASP A 280 -29.51 20.59 15.38
C ASP A 280 -28.82 21.06 16.68
N ASP A 281 -27.50 21.26 16.56
CA ASP A 281 -26.59 21.98 17.44
C ASP A 281 -27.00 23.47 17.50
N SER A 282 -28.16 23.83 16.91
CA SER A 282 -28.87 25.07 17.20
C SER A 282 -29.17 25.22 18.70
N THR A 283 -29.29 24.12 19.45
CA THR A 283 -29.39 24.19 20.91
C THR A 283 -28.05 24.54 21.59
N ASP A 284 -26.91 24.00 21.13
CA ASP A 284 -25.60 24.36 21.71
C ASP A 284 -25.11 25.74 21.25
N TYR A 285 -25.37 26.14 20.00
CA TYR A 285 -25.12 27.51 19.54
C TYR A 285 -25.99 28.52 20.29
N SER A 286 -27.27 28.22 20.56
CA SER A 286 -28.14 29.06 21.38
C SER A 286 -27.62 29.20 22.82
N ASN A 287 -27.14 28.11 23.42
CA ASN A 287 -26.56 28.14 24.76
C ASN A 287 -25.21 28.89 24.80
N LYS A 288 -24.33 28.68 23.82
CA LYS A 288 -23.07 29.44 23.67
C LYS A 288 -23.31 30.93 23.44
N LEU A 289 -24.33 31.31 22.67
CA LEU A 289 -24.72 32.72 22.50
C LEU A 289 -25.24 33.32 23.81
N LEU A 290 -26.01 32.56 24.59
CA LEU A 290 -26.44 32.95 25.94
C LEU A 290 -25.25 33.22 26.88
N TYR A 291 -24.20 32.39 26.83
CA TYR A 291 -22.98 32.61 27.60
C TYR A 291 -22.19 33.86 27.19
N ILE A 292 -22.37 34.39 25.97
CA ILE A 292 -21.75 35.63 25.52
C ILE A 292 -22.65 36.85 25.80
N ILE A 293 -23.97 36.72 25.62
CA ILE A 293 -24.92 37.81 25.81
C ILE A 293 -25.08 38.16 27.30
N ILE A 294 -25.15 37.15 28.19
CA ILE A 294 -25.38 37.39 29.62
C ILE A 294 -24.25 38.26 30.23
N PRO A 295 -22.95 37.94 30.09
CA PRO A 295 -21.89 38.75 30.67
C PRO A 295 -21.76 40.13 30.02
N THR A 296 -22.06 40.27 28.73
CA THR A 296 -21.97 41.57 28.06
C THR A 296 -23.08 42.52 28.51
N VAL A 297 -24.31 42.04 28.64
CA VAL A 297 -25.44 42.86 29.13
C VAL A 297 -25.31 43.15 30.62
N PHE A 298 -25.09 42.12 31.45
CA PHE A 298 -24.94 42.31 32.90
C PHE A 298 -23.67 43.08 33.27
N GLY A 299 -22.56 42.82 32.57
CA GLY A 299 -21.30 43.56 32.74
C GLY A 299 -21.47 45.04 32.39
N SER A 300 -22.17 45.36 31.31
CA SER A 300 -22.47 46.75 30.94
C SER A 300 -23.32 47.44 31.99
N ILE A 301 -24.38 46.79 32.48
CA ILE A 301 -25.25 47.33 33.53
C ILE A 301 -24.46 47.56 34.84
N LEU A 302 -23.63 46.60 35.25
CA LEU A 302 -22.75 46.74 36.41
C LEU A 302 -21.76 47.90 36.24
N CYS A 303 -21.16 48.05 35.07
CA CYS A 303 -20.29 49.19 34.77
C CYS A 303 -21.04 50.52 34.88
N PHE A 304 -22.27 50.64 34.36
CA PHE A 304 -23.08 51.85 34.51
C PHE A 304 -23.43 52.14 35.97
N ILE A 305 -23.75 51.12 36.77
CA ILE A 305 -24.02 51.26 38.21
C ILE A 305 -22.76 51.74 38.94
N ILE A 306 -21.59 51.13 38.67
CA ILE A 306 -20.32 51.50 39.27
C ILE A 306 -19.95 52.94 38.89
N ILE A 307 -20.03 53.29 37.61
CA ILE A 307 -19.79 54.66 37.12
C ILE A 307 -20.76 55.63 37.79
N GLY A 308 -22.05 55.30 37.88
CA GLY A 308 -23.04 56.11 38.59
C GLY A 308 -22.70 56.33 40.08
N CYS A 309 -22.25 55.28 40.77
CA CYS A 309 -21.78 55.34 42.15
C CYS A 309 -20.51 56.19 42.28
N LEU A 310 -19.55 56.06 41.37
CA LEU A 310 -18.32 56.85 41.33
C LEU A 310 -18.61 58.32 41.03
N LEU A 311 -19.55 58.62 40.13
CA LEU A 311 -19.97 60.00 39.83
C LEU A 311 -20.74 60.63 41.00
N ARG A 312 -21.59 59.86 41.70
CA ARG A 312 -22.22 60.30 42.95
C ARG A 312 -21.17 60.56 44.04
N ARG A 313 -20.24 59.64 44.22
CA ARG A 313 -19.13 59.78 45.19
C ARG A 313 -18.26 60.99 44.84
N LYS A 314 -17.94 61.21 43.56
CA LYS A 314 -17.22 62.40 43.09
C LYS A 314 -17.97 63.68 43.40
N ARG A 315 -19.30 63.75 43.17
CA ARG A 315 -20.13 64.89 43.60
C ARG A 315 -20.02 65.15 45.10
N THR A 316 -19.93 64.09 45.90
CA THR A 316 -19.78 64.19 47.36
C THR A 316 -18.37 64.66 47.76
N TYR A 317 -17.34 64.23 47.02
CA TYR A 317 -15.97 64.72 47.21
C TYR A 317 -15.79 66.15 46.73
N THR A 318 -16.42 66.60 45.64
CA THR A 318 -16.36 68.02 45.26
C THR A 318 -17.07 68.92 46.27
N SER A 319 -18.11 68.43 46.97
CA SER A 319 -18.69 69.18 48.10
C SER A 319 -17.79 69.24 49.33
N GLN A 320 -16.92 68.24 49.55
CA GLN A 320 -15.97 68.24 50.68
C GLN A 320 -14.63 68.94 50.34
N ALA A 321 -14.18 68.87 49.09
CA ALA A 321 -12.98 69.57 48.61
C ALA A 321 -13.17 71.10 48.51
N ALA A 322 -14.41 71.58 48.44
CA ALA A 322 -14.72 73.01 48.56
C ALA A 322 -14.52 73.58 49.98
N GLN A 323 -14.38 72.74 51.01
CA GLN A 323 -14.19 73.16 52.41
C GLN A 323 -12.76 72.96 52.95
N VAL A 324 -11.84 72.39 52.19
CA VAL A 324 -10.46 72.06 52.65
C VAL A 324 -9.40 72.71 51.73
N ALA A 325 -9.68 73.93 51.27
CA ALA A 325 -8.74 74.76 50.51
C ALA A 325 -8.30 75.99 51.32
N GLN A 326 -7.84 75.76 52.55
CA GLN A 326 -7.02 76.69 53.32
C GLN A 326 -6.00 75.89 54.13
N ASP A 327 -4.87 75.51 53.51
CA ASP A 327 -3.57 75.58 54.18
C ASP A 327 -2.42 75.33 53.18
N PRO A 328 -1.39 76.19 53.12
CA PRO A 328 -0.21 75.98 52.27
C PRO A 328 1.02 75.66 53.11
N PHE A 329 1.63 74.47 53.01
CA PHE A 329 3.10 74.36 53.09
C PHE A 329 3.69 72.97 52.79
N SER A 330 4.89 73.03 52.23
CA SER A 330 6.04 72.11 52.31
C SER A 330 6.29 71.08 51.19
N GLN A 331 7.54 71.20 50.73
CA GLN A 331 8.30 70.48 49.70
C GLN A 331 8.92 69.19 50.28
N GLN A 332 9.23 68.19 49.44
CA GLN A 332 10.61 67.67 49.19
C GLN A 332 10.66 66.26 48.55
N THR A 333 11.27 66.22 47.36
CA THR A 333 12.28 65.26 46.82
C THR A 333 12.36 63.80 47.31
N ARG A 334 12.49 62.83 46.39
CA ARG A 334 13.78 62.15 46.05
C ARG A 334 13.72 61.11 44.91
N ASN A 335 14.86 61.05 44.21
CA ASN A 335 15.34 60.15 43.15
C ASN A 335 15.61 58.70 43.60
N GLY A 336 15.77 57.79 42.62
CA GLY A 336 16.55 56.56 42.76
C GLY A 336 16.70 55.74 41.47
N ASN A 337 17.85 55.88 40.80
CA ASN A 337 18.40 54.99 39.76
C ASN A 337 18.91 53.67 40.38
N ALA A 338 18.99 52.59 39.60
CA ALA A 338 20.18 51.71 39.50
C ALA A 338 20.02 50.64 38.40
N GLN A 339 21.12 50.44 37.66
CA GLN A 339 21.37 49.43 36.63
C GLN A 339 22.02 48.18 37.25
N ASP A 340 22.00 47.04 36.55
CA ASP A 340 22.99 45.95 36.73
C ASP A 340 23.17 45.11 35.43
N PRO A 341 24.40 44.67 35.03
CA PRO A 341 24.64 43.88 33.81
C PRO A 341 25.46 42.56 34.00
N PHE A 342 25.65 41.80 32.89
CA PHE A 342 26.64 40.70 32.65
C PHE A 342 26.32 39.31 33.30
N SER A 343 26.66 38.10 32.78
CA SER A 343 27.67 37.60 31.82
C SER A 343 27.50 36.08 31.50
N GLN A 344 28.25 35.60 30.48
CA GLN A 344 28.87 34.26 30.23
C GLN A 344 28.27 33.31 29.16
N GLN A 345 29.01 32.45 28.44
CA GLN A 345 30.34 32.43 27.76
C GLN A 345 30.45 31.10 26.95
N ASN A 346 31.15 31.14 25.81
CA ASN A 346 31.40 30.10 24.78
C ASN A 346 32.30 28.90 25.18
N ARG A 347 32.23 27.76 24.43
CA ARG A 347 33.35 27.21 23.62
C ARG A 347 33.03 25.93 22.78
N MET A 348 33.62 25.88 21.57
CA MET A 348 33.75 24.73 20.64
C MET A 348 35.24 24.32 20.53
N VAL A 349 35.54 23.06 20.11
CA VAL A 349 36.81 22.65 19.42
C VAL A 349 36.56 21.42 18.52
N ALA A 350 37.32 21.27 17.41
CA ALA A 350 37.24 20.23 16.39
C ALA A 350 38.62 19.59 16.01
N PHE A 351 38.54 18.45 15.29
CA PHE A 351 39.49 17.76 14.37
C PHE A 351 40.70 16.92 14.87
N HIS A 352 40.76 15.63 14.43
CA HIS A 352 41.86 15.02 13.62
C HIS A 352 41.60 13.53 13.20
N ASN A 353 42.18 13.11 12.08
CA ASN A 353 42.29 11.76 11.43
C ASN A 353 43.64 11.76 10.64
N PRO A 354 44.14 10.73 9.89
CA PRO A 354 43.81 9.29 9.72
C PRO A 354 45.06 8.34 9.65
N ILE A 355 44.87 6.99 9.53
CA ILE A 355 45.89 6.04 8.99
C ILE A 355 45.19 4.92 8.17
N GLN A 356 45.71 4.60 6.98
CA GLN A 356 45.33 3.48 6.11
C GLN A 356 46.43 2.39 6.08
N GLN A 357 46.05 1.11 6.03
CA GLN A 357 46.94 -0.01 5.67
C GLN A 357 46.25 -0.95 4.66
N GLN A 358 47.02 -1.42 3.67
CA GLN A 358 46.61 -2.33 2.58
C GLN A 358 47.11 -3.76 2.84
N TYR A 359 46.33 -4.77 2.45
CA TYR A 359 46.74 -6.20 2.40
C TYR A 359 46.33 -6.84 1.05
N PRO A 360 47.06 -7.87 0.57
CA PRO A 360 46.88 -8.44 -0.77
C PRO A 360 45.83 -9.57 -0.80
N GLN A 361 45.17 -9.70 -1.96
CA GLN A 361 44.10 -10.68 -2.24
C GLN A 361 44.65 -11.96 -2.88
N GLN A 362 44.32 -13.12 -2.33
CA GLN A 362 44.44 -14.44 -2.98
C GLN A 362 43.07 -14.92 -3.46
N LYS A 363 43.03 -15.49 -4.67
CA LYS A 363 41.82 -16.00 -5.33
C LYS A 363 41.60 -17.47 -4.99
N PHE A 364 40.37 -17.83 -4.59
CA PHE A 364 39.88 -19.21 -4.52
C PHE A 364 38.56 -19.36 -5.31
N PRO A 365 38.27 -20.54 -5.88
CA PRO A 365 37.10 -20.78 -6.73
C PRO A 365 35.82 -20.95 -5.91
N VAL A 366 34.73 -20.37 -6.43
CA VAL A 366 33.38 -20.38 -5.84
C VAL A 366 32.69 -21.70 -6.16
N SER A 367 32.25 -22.43 -5.12
CA SER A 367 31.24 -23.48 -5.21
C SER A 367 30.10 -23.11 -4.26
N GLN A 368 28.87 -23.17 -4.77
CA GLN A 368 27.65 -22.92 -4.00
C GLN A 368 27.45 -24.08 -3.01
N PHE A 369 27.56 -23.81 -1.71
CA PHE A 369 27.20 -24.74 -0.64
C PHE A 369 25.92 -24.24 0.05
N LEU A 370 24.82 -24.95 -0.20
CA LEU A 370 23.66 -24.97 0.70
C LEU A 370 24.08 -25.71 1.98
N TRP A 371 24.15 -24.99 3.09
CA TRP A 371 24.44 -25.60 4.39
C TRP A 371 23.16 -26.24 4.93
N GLN A 372 23.10 -27.57 4.93
CA GLN A 372 22.25 -28.32 5.85
C GLN A 372 22.92 -28.28 7.23
N LYS A 373 22.21 -27.79 8.25
CA LYS A 373 22.71 -27.64 9.62
C LYS A 373 22.58 -28.99 10.33
N ASP A 374 23.66 -29.43 10.99
CA ASP A 374 23.62 -30.56 11.94
C ASP A 374 22.89 -30.12 13.22
N ASP A 375 21.83 -30.83 13.60
CA ASP A 375 20.79 -30.43 14.55
C ASP A 375 21.16 -30.40 16.06
N ASN A 376 22.43 -30.28 16.46
CA ASN A 376 22.82 -30.61 17.84
C ASN A 376 23.60 -29.58 18.68
N ASN A 377 23.58 -28.28 18.35
CA ASN A 377 24.09 -27.25 19.27
C ASN A 377 23.11 -26.08 19.41
N ASN A 378 22.40 -26.05 20.56
CA ASN A 378 21.63 -24.91 21.06
C ASN A 378 22.56 -23.81 21.57
N ASP A 379 23.39 -23.24 20.69
CA ASP A 379 24.17 -22.05 21.04
C ASP A 379 23.31 -20.81 20.75
N ASP A 380 22.92 -20.09 21.80
CA ASP A 380 22.19 -18.81 21.79
C ASP A 380 22.92 -17.66 21.03
N ASN A 381 24.05 -17.98 20.37
CA ASN A 381 24.93 -17.05 19.68
C ASN A 381 24.58 -16.83 18.20
N ASP A 382 23.67 -17.62 17.63
CA ASP A 382 23.25 -17.46 16.23
C ASP A 382 22.18 -16.34 16.09
N LYS A 383 22.59 -15.07 16.22
CA LYS A 383 21.72 -13.90 16.01
C LYS A 383 22.14 -13.10 14.78
N CYS A 384 21.18 -12.65 13.98
CA CYS A 384 21.45 -11.73 12.89
C CYS A 384 21.81 -10.36 13.47
N ILE A 385 22.99 -9.83 13.16
CA ILE A 385 23.42 -8.55 13.73
C ILE A 385 22.67 -7.31 13.21
N ILE A 386 21.83 -7.47 12.18
CA ILE A 386 21.06 -6.36 11.59
C ILE A 386 19.77 -6.15 12.39
N CYS A 387 18.99 -7.20 12.60
CA CYS A 387 17.72 -7.14 13.36
C CYS A 387 17.85 -7.59 14.82
N LEU A 388 18.99 -8.16 15.20
CA LEU A 388 19.28 -8.74 16.52
C LEU A 388 18.40 -9.95 16.91
N MET A 389 17.62 -10.49 15.97
CA MET A 389 16.80 -11.70 16.15
C MET A 389 17.60 -12.97 15.86
N SER A 390 17.13 -14.13 16.37
CA SER A 390 17.76 -15.43 16.10
C SER A 390 17.78 -15.72 14.59
N LEU A 391 18.89 -16.27 14.08
CA LEU A 391 19.01 -16.72 12.70
C LEU A 391 18.05 -17.86 12.37
N ASN A 392 17.65 -18.63 13.38
CA ASN A 392 16.64 -19.68 13.27
C ASN A 392 15.20 -19.16 13.46
N HIS A 393 14.99 -17.85 13.59
CA HIS A 393 13.65 -17.29 13.74
C HIS A 393 12.87 -17.41 12.41
N TYR A 394 11.65 -17.95 12.51
CA TYR A 394 10.84 -18.54 11.45
C TYR A 394 10.78 -17.79 10.11
N ASN A 395 10.76 -18.56 9.00
CA ASN A 395 10.59 -18.18 7.60
C ASN A 395 11.61 -17.22 6.96
N ASN A 396 12.56 -16.68 7.73
CA ASN A 396 13.63 -15.90 7.14
C ASN A 396 14.74 -16.82 6.63
N GLN A 397 14.80 -17.03 5.32
CA GLN A 397 15.94 -17.70 4.67
C GLN A 397 17.25 -17.03 5.15
N THR A 398 18.16 -17.80 5.71
CA THR A 398 19.48 -17.28 6.07
C THR A 398 20.42 -17.37 4.89
N ILE A 399 21.28 -16.37 4.71
CA ILE A 399 22.33 -16.36 3.70
C ILE A 399 23.69 -16.15 4.36
N LYS A 400 24.66 -16.98 3.97
CA LYS A 400 26.06 -16.86 4.36
C LYS A 400 26.83 -16.18 3.22
N ILE A 401 27.33 -14.98 3.48
CA ILE A 401 28.09 -14.22 2.48
C ILE A 401 29.57 -14.65 2.46
N ARG A 402 30.34 -14.23 1.45
CA ARG A 402 31.76 -14.63 1.25
C ARG A 402 32.66 -14.48 2.48
N CYS A 403 32.46 -13.45 3.28
CA CYS A 403 33.27 -13.24 4.49
C CYS A 403 32.92 -14.21 5.63
N GLY A 404 31.97 -15.11 5.44
CA GLY A 404 31.60 -16.18 6.37
C GLY A 404 30.48 -15.82 7.35
N HIS A 405 30.04 -14.55 7.41
CA HIS A 405 28.97 -14.12 8.30
C HIS A 405 27.58 -14.49 7.74
N VAL A 406 26.64 -14.81 8.63
CA VAL A 406 25.30 -15.27 8.30
C VAL A 406 24.27 -14.21 8.72
N PHE A 407 23.29 -13.95 7.86
CA PHE A 407 22.23 -12.98 8.08
C PHE A 407 20.89 -13.54 7.58
N HIS A 408 19.77 -12.96 8.03
CA HIS A 408 18.51 -13.13 7.30
C HIS A 408 18.63 -12.48 5.91
N ARG A 409 18.14 -13.16 4.88
CA ARG A 409 18.21 -12.72 3.48
C ARG A 409 17.61 -11.33 3.30
N ASN A 410 16.45 -11.07 3.89
CA ASN A 410 15.77 -9.78 3.80
C ASN A 410 16.60 -8.67 4.47
N CYS A 411 17.13 -8.93 5.67
CA CYS A 411 17.94 -7.95 6.39
C CYS A 411 19.20 -7.53 5.62
N ILE A 412 19.92 -8.47 5.01
CA ILE A 412 21.14 -8.13 4.26
C ILE A 412 20.82 -7.43 2.93
N VAL A 413 19.70 -7.77 2.28
CA VAL A 413 19.23 -7.09 1.05
C VAL A 413 18.91 -5.61 1.35
N GLU A 414 18.15 -5.34 2.41
CA GLU A 414 17.83 -3.96 2.81
C GLU A 414 19.08 -3.15 3.16
N TRP A 415 20.03 -3.77 3.86
CA TRP A 415 21.31 -3.14 4.18
C TRP A 415 22.07 -2.72 2.91
N CYS A 416 22.16 -3.62 1.93
CA CYS A 416 22.79 -3.33 0.65
C CYS A 416 22.11 -2.17 -0.09
N GLN A 417 20.77 -2.17 -0.15
CA GLN A 417 20.01 -1.11 -0.82
C GLN A 417 20.25 0.29 -0.19
N LYS A 418 20.29 0.36 1.16
CA LYS A 418 20.58 1.62 1.88
C LYS A 418 22.01 2.12 1.64
N GLN A 419 23.00 1.22 1.57
CA GLN A 419 24.39 1.59 1.30
C GLN A 419 24.61 2.07 -0.15
N ILE A 420 23.99 1.41 -1.12
CA ILE A 420 24.08 1.81 -2.54
C ILE A 420 23.50 3.21 -2.74
N SER A 421 22.40 3.52 -2.05
CA SER A 421 21.74 4.83 -2.14
C SER A 421 22.58 5.98 -1.55
N SER A 422 23.56 5.68 -0.69
CA SER A 422 24.34 6.68 0.05
C SER A 422 25.79 6.85 -0.41
N LYS A 423 26.36 5.88 -1.15
CA LYS A 423 27.75 5.91 -1.61
C LYS A 423 27.87 6.00 -3.13
N LYS A 424 28.76 6.88 -3.60
CA LYS A 424 29.03 7.13 -5.04
C LYS A 424 29.59 5.88 -5.77
N ASP A 425 30.24 4.99 -5.03
CA ASP A 425 31.00 3.86 -5.60
C ASP A 425 30.23 2.52 -5.61
N HIS A 426 28.91 2.53 -5.34
CA HIS A 426 28.00 1.36 -5.43
C HIS A 426 28.46 0.09 -4.69
N GLN A 427 29.40 0.21 -3.75
CA GLN A 427 29.94 -0.92 -3.00
C GLN A 427 29.30 -1.00 -1.62
N SER A 428 28.69 -2.15 -1.31
CA SER A 428 28.16 -2.45 0.02
C SER A 428 29.19 -3.24 0.83
N ASP A 429 29.41 -2.86 2.08
CA ASP A 429 30.32 -3.56 3.00
C ASP A 429 29.53 -4.43 3.97
N CYS A 430 30.07 -5.59 4.33
CA CYS A 430 29.49 -6.49 5.33
C CYS A 430 29.24 -5.73 6.65
N PRO A 431 28.01 -5.74 7.21
CA PRO A 431 27.74 -5.02 8.46
C PRO A 431 28.56 -5.51 9.64
N TYR A 432 29.04 -6.77 9.60
CA TYR A 432 29.81 -7.37 10.69
C TYR A 432 31.30 -7.02 10.60
N CYS A 433 31.96 -7.38 9.50
CA CYS A 433 33.42 -7.28 9.36
C CYS A 433 33.90 -6.21 8.39
N ARG A 434 32.98 -5.45 7.77
CA ARG A 434 33.26 -4.39 6.78
C ARG A 434 34.07 -4.84 5.55
N GLN A 435 34.15 -6.14 5.29
CA GLN A 435 34.71 -6.62 4.03
C GLN A 435 33.75 -6.29 2.87
N PRO A 436 34.27 -5.91 1.69
CA PRO A 436 33.44 -5.58 0.55
C PRO A 436 32.62 -6.79 0.10
N MET A 437 31.34 -6.57 -0.18
CA MET A 437 30.42 -7.62 -0.64
C MET A 437 30.19 -7.53 -2.16
N ASN A 438 29.96 -8.68 -2.79
CA ASN A 438 29.52 -8.76 -4.18
C ASN A 438 28.00 -8.88 -4.22
N LEU A 439 27.32 -7.87 -4.76
CA LEU A 439 25.85 -7.82 -4.78
C LEU A 439 25.23 -8.96 -5.60
N ASN A 440 25.93 -9.47 -6.61
CA ASN A 440 25.47 -10.57 -7.46
C ASN A 440 25.37 -11.93 -6.74
N GLU A 441 25.79 -11.99 -5.47
CA GLU A 441 25.66 -13.20 -4.64
C GLU A 441 24.50 -13.12 -3.65
N ILE A 442 23.90 -11.93 -3.50
CA ILE A 442 22.80 -11.65 -2.58
C ILE A 442 21.48 -11.61 -3.35
N PHE A 443 21.51 -11.03 -4.56
CA PHE A 443 20.44 -11.05 -5.57
C PHE A 443 20.65 -12.22 -6.52
#